data_AF-A0A5N5W6T5-F1
#
_entry.id   AF-A0A5N5W6T5-F1
#
_cell.length_a   1.000
_cell.length_b   1.000
_cell.length_c   1.000
_cell.angle_alpha   90.00
_cell.angle_beta   90.00
_cell.angle_gamma   90.00
#
_symmetry.space_group_name_H-M   'P 1'
#
loop_
_entity.id
_entity.type
_entity.pdbx_description
1 polymer ?
#
loop_
_entity_poly.entity_id
_entity_poly.type
_entity_poly.pdbx_seq_one_letter_code
_entity_poly.pdbx_strand_id
1 'polypeptide(L)'
;MVRIAVAGASGYAGGELLRLLLRHPHVDIGALTADSNAGRTVGEVQPHLAPLAERVLEKTTPDVLAGHDVVFLALPHGRSAAVAERLGPDVLVIDCGADFRLRDAGEWVRFYGSPYAGVWPYGLPELPGGREALRGVRRVAVPGCYP
;
A
#
# COMPACT_ATOMS: atom_id res chain seq x y z
N MET A 1 -7.07 18.18 -3.83
CA MET A 1 -7.04 16.74 -4.18
C MET A 1 -5.89 16.11 -3.43
N VAL A 2 -6.06 14.88 -2.96
CA VAL A 2 -5.01 14.10 -2.31
C VAL A 2 -4.31 13.27 -3.37
N ARG A 3 -2.98 13.41 -3.49
CA ARG A 3 -2.18 12.70 -4.50
C ARG A 3 -1.70 11.37 -3.94
N ILE A 4 -2.00 10.29 -4.67
CA ILE A 4 -1.83 8.92 -4.19
C ILE A 4 -0.86 8.15 -5.08
N ALA A 5 0.16 7.53 -4.49
CA ALA A 5 0.98 6.52 -5.16
C ALA A 5 0.50 5.10 -4.80
N VAL A 6 0.63 4.17 -5.74
CA VAL A 6 0.33 2.75 -5.53
C VAL A 6 1.54 1.91 -5.90
N ALA A 7 2.21 1.35 -4.88
CA ALA A 7 3.23 0.35 -5.05
C ALA A 7 2.61 -1.04 -5.17
N GLY A 8 3.04 -1.83 -6.16
CA GLY A 8 2.41 -3.13 -6.45
C GLY A 8 1.14 -3.01 -7.29
N ALA A 9 1.03 -1.95 -8.10
CA ALA A 9 -0.15 -1.65 -8.94
C ALA A 9 -0.52 -2.77 -9.94
N SER A 10 0.45 -3.60 -10.33
CA SER A 10 0.21 -4.75 -11.23
C SER A 10 -0.39 -5.99 -10.56
N GLY A 11 -0.43 -6.05 -9.22
CA GLY A 11 -1.04 -7.16 -8.49
C GLY A 11 -2.55 -6.99 -8.31
N TYR A 12 -3.25 -8.03 -7.86
CA TYR A 12 -4.71 -7.98 -7.67
C TYR A 12 -5.17 -6.92 -6.66
N ALA A 13 -4.50 -6.83 -5.50
CA ALA A 13 -4.81 -5.80 -4.51
C ALA A 13 -4.56 -4.38 -5.06
N GLY A 14 -3.47 -4.19 -5.81
CA GLY A 14 -3.16 -2.91 -6.46
C GLY A 14 -4.19 -2.54 -7.53
N GLY A 15 -4.57 -3.48 -8.39
CA GLY A 15 -5.59 -3.27 -9.42
C GLY A 15 -6.96 -2.93 -8.84
N GLU A 16 -7.39 -3.65 -7.79
CA GLU A 16 -8.66 -3.37 -7.12
C GLU A 16 -8.65 -2.01 -6.40
N LEU A 17 -7.53 -1.65 -5.75
CA LEU A 17 -7.35 -0.32 -5.20
C LEU A 17 -7.49 0.75 -6.28
N LEU A 18 -6.83 0.60 -7.43
CA LEU A 18 -6.94 1.56 -8.53
C LEU A 18 -8.38 1.66 -9.06
N ARG A 19 -9.10 0.54 -9.15
CA ARG A 19 -10.52 0.52 -9.53
C ARG A 19 -11.38 1.36 -8.58
N LEU A 20 -11.11 1.28 -7.27
CA LEU A 20 -11.79 2.09 -6.25
C LEU A 20 -11.38 3.57 -6.32
N LEU A 21 -10.08 3.85 -6.44
CA LEU A 21 -9.53 5.21 -6.51
C LEU A 21 -10.03 5.98 -7.73
N LEU A 22 -10.18 5.32 -8.88
CA LEU A 22 -10.74 5.92 -10.11
C LEU A 22 -12.15 6.50 -9.94
N ARG A 23 -12.89 6.03 -8.92
CA ARG A 23 -14.25 6.49 -8.63
C ARG A 23 -14.31 7.48 -7.46
N HIS A 24 -13.18 7.83 -6.87
CA HIS A 24 -13.15 8.65 -5.67
C HIS A 24 -12.99 10.14 -6.04
N PRO A 25 -13.89 11.04 -5.62
CA PRO A 25 -13.99 12.42 -6.14
C PRO A 25 -12.87 13.36 -5.71
N HIS A 26 -12.08 13.00 -4.70
CA HIS A 26 -11.09 13.88 -4.08
C HIS A 26 -9.63 13.41 -4.21
N VAL A 27 -9.37 12.39 -5.02
CA VAL A 27 -8.03 11.83 -5.20
C VAL A 27 -7.50 12.09 -6.60
N ASP A 28 -6.18 12.18 -6.67
CA ASP A 28 -5.41 12.17 -7.90
C ASP A 28 -4.45 10.98 -7.89
N ILE A 29 -4.45 10.18 -8.95
CA ILE A 29 -3.64 8.95 -9.04
C ILE A 29 -2.28 9.31 -9.62
N GLY A 30 -1.29 9.39 -8.72
CA GLY A 30 0.11 9.66 -9.01
C GLY A 30 0.88 8.41 -9.46
N ALA A 31 2.06 8.18 -8.89
CA ALA A 31 2.97 7.12 -9.33
C ALA A 31 2.35 5.72 -9.17
N LEU A 32 2.52 4.89 -10.20
CA LEU A 32 2.09 3.50 -10.22
C LEU A 32 3.32 2.64 -10.39
N THR A 33 3.64 1.78 -9.42
CA THR A 33 4.88 1.00 -9.45
C THR A 33 4.65 -0.50 -9.41
N ALA A 34 5.57 -1.24 -10.01
CA ALA A 34 5.67 -2.68 -9.93
C ALA A 34 7.15 -3.09 -10.05
N ASP A 35 7.55 -4.22 -9.45
CA ASP A 35 8.93 -4.69 -9.57
C ASP A 35 9.13 -5.46 -10.89
N SER A 36 8.43 -6.59 -11.07
CA SER A 36 8.59 -7.46 -12.25
C SER A 36 7.95 -6.91 -13.54
N ASN A 37 7.03 -5.96 -13.44
CA ASN A 37 6.30 -5.38 -14.57
C ASN A 37 6.69 -3.91 -14.86
N ALA A 38 7.77 -3.40 -14.26
CA ALA A 38 8.26 -2.07 -14.57
C ALA A 38 8.51 -1.89 -16.09
N GLY A 39 8.12 -0.75 -16.64
CA GLY A 39 8.20 -0.42 -18.05
C GLY A 39 6.98 -0.86 -18.88
N ARG A 40 6.15 -1.77 -18.37
CA ARG A 40 4.88 -2.15 -19.02
C ARG A 40 3.80 -1.12 -18.72
N THR A 41 2.83 -1.01 -19.61
CA THR A 41 1.64 -0.18 -19.37
C THR A 41 0.68 -0.88 -18.41
N VAL A 42 -0.14 -0.10 -17.70
CA VAL A 42 -1.20 -0.65 -16.83
C VAL A 42 -2.19 -1.46 -17.63
N GLY A 43 -2.54 -1.05 -18.86
CA GLY A 43 -3.48 -1.77 -19.71
C GLY A 43 -3.05 -3.20 -20.06
N GLU A 44 -1.74 -3.45 -20.18
CA GLU A 44 -1.20 -4.79 -20.42
C GLU A 44 -1.36 -5.77 -19.26
N VAL A 45 -1.43 -5.26 -18.02
CA VAL A 45 -1.49 -6.10 -16.79
C VAL A 45 -2.84 -6.02 -16.08
N GLN A 46 -3.57 -4.92 -16.28
CA GLN A 46 -4.86 -4.61 -15.66
C GLN A 46 -5.83 -4.07 -16.74
N PRO A 47 -6.22 -4.88 -17.74
CA PRO A 47 -6.99 -4.42 -18.91
C PRO A 47 -8.38 -3.85 -18.56
N HIS A 48 -8.90 -4.17 -17.37
CA HIS A 48 -10.16 -3.62 -16.86
C HIS A 48 -10.05 -2.17 -16.38
N LEU A 49 -8.84 -1.61 -16.24
CA LEU A 49 -8.58 -0.23 -15.82
C LEU A 49 -8.34 0.68 -17.03
N ALA A 50 -9.28 0.69 -17.98
CA ALA A 50 -9.16 1.46 -19.22
C ALA A 50 -8.73 2.95 -19.05
N PRO A 51 -9.21 3.71 -18.04
CA PRO A 51 -8.77 5.10 -17.83
C PRO A 51 -7.28 5.26 -17.50
N LEU A 52 -6.61 4.19 -17.06
CA LEU A 52 -5.18 4.19 -16.73
C LEU A 52 -4.36 3.42 -17.76
N ALA A 53 -4.97 2.92 -18.84
CA ALA A 53 -4.37 1.91 -19.72
C ALA A 53 -2.99 2.32 -20.25
N GLU A 54 -2.79 3.59 -20.59
CA GLU A 54 -1.53 4.12 -21.15
C GLU A 54 -0.48 4.48 -20.09
N ARG A 55 -0.83 4.46 -18.79
CA ARG A 55 0.11 4.78 -17.72
C ARG A 55 1.18 3.68 -17.66
N VAL A 56 2.45 4.08 -17.59
CA VAL A 56 3.58 3.15 -17.48
C VAL A 56 3.85 2.85 -16.01
N LEU A 57 4.06 1.58 -15.69
CA LEU A 57 4.48 1.14 -14.37
C LEU A 57 5.95 1.46 -14.15
N GLU A 58 6.25 2.20 -13.10
CA GLU A 58 7.62 2.51 -12.70
C GLU A 58 8.17 1.43 -11.77
N LYS A 59 9.49 1.44 -11.56
CA LYS A 59 10.11 0.56 -10.55
C LYS A 59 9.71 1.03 -9.15
N THR A 60 9.43 0.09 -8.25
CA THR A 60 9.13 0.45 -6.85
C THR A 60 10.38 0.94 -6.15
N THR A 61 10.50 2.26 -5.97
CA THR A 61 11.56 2.88 -5.18
C THR A 61 10.97 3.96 -4.29
N PRO A 62 11.58 4.23 -3.12
CA PRO A 62 11.14 5.34 -2.27
C PRO A 62 11.16 6.69 -2.98
N ASP A 63 12.09 6.89 -3.92
CA ASP A 63 12.24 8.15 -4.65
C ASP A 63 11.07 8.38 -5.63
N VAL A 64 10.56 7.33 -6.27
CA VAL A 64 9.35 7.40 -7.12
C VAL A 64 8.09 7.61 -6.28
N LEU A 65 8.04 7.01 -5.09
CA LEU A 65 6.90 7.11 -4.17
C LEU A 65 6.89 8.44 -3.39
N ALA A 66 8.04 9.10 -3.26
CA ALA A 66 8.16 10.38 -2.57
C ALA A 66 7.30 11.47 -3.24
N GLY A 67 6.93 12.50 -2.46
CA GLY A 67 6.14 13.63 -2.95
C GLY A 67 4.64 13.34 -3.13
N HIS A 68 4.16 12.18 -2.67
CA HIS A 68 2.74 11.84 -2.62
C HIS A 68 2.21 11.99 -1.19
N ASP A 69 0.95 12.42 -1.05
CA ASP A 69 0.31 12.58 0.26
C ASP A 69 0.00 11.23 0.90
N VAL A 70 -0.36 10.25 0.07
CA VAL A 70 -0.68 8.87 0.47
C VAL A 70 0.08 7.89 -0.40
N VAL A 71 0.63 6.84 0.23
CA VAL A 71 1.26 5.72 -0.46
C VAL A 71 0.61 4.43 0.00
N PHE A 72 0.01 3.70 -0.94
CA PHE A 72 -0.44 2.33 -0.71
C PHE A 72 0.68 1.36 -1.06
N LEU A 73 0.96 0.41 -0.17
CA LEU A 73 1.91 -0.68 -0.38
C LEU A 73 1.14 -1.98 -0.59
N ALA A 74 0.82 -2.30 -1.84
CA ALA A 74 0.23 -3.58 -2.25
C ALA A 74 1.32 -4.61 -2.60
N LEU A 75 2.26 -4.79 -1.67
CA LEU A 75 3.46 -5.60 -1.85
C LEU A 75 3.34 -6.95 -1.12
N PRO A 76 4.07 -7.99 -1.55
CA PRO A 76 4.24 -9.21 -0.76
C PRO A 76 4.80 -8.91 0.64
N HIS A 77 4.54 -9.80 1.60
CA HIS A 77 5.07 -9.67 2.95
C HIS A 77 6.61 -9.63 2.97
N GLY A 78 7.18 -8.88 3.92
CA GLY A 78 8.62 -8.65 4.09
C GLY A 78 9.20 -7.62 3.14
N ARG A 79 8.37 -6.89 2.37
CA ARG A 79 8.82 -5.89 1.38
C ARG A 79 8.37 -4.48 1.74
N SER A 80 7.26 -4.32 2.46
CA SER A 80 6.71 -3.01 2.75
C SER A 80 7.54 -2.26 3.79
N ALA A 81 8.12 -2.96 4.78
CA ALA A 81 8.89 -2.33 5.85
C ALA A 81 10.06 -1.46 5.35
N ALA A 82 10.93 -2.03 4.51
CA ALA A 82 12.10 -1.32 3.97
C ALA A 82 11.72 -0.13 3.08
N VAL A 83 10.57 -0.20 2.39
CA VAL A 83 10.05 0.92 1.59
C VAL A 83 9.48 2.01 2.50
N ALA A 84 8.67 1.62 3.48
CA ALA A 84 7.99 2.52 4.40
C ALA A 84 8.95 3.34 5.27
N GLU A 85 10.06 2.75 5.73
CA GLU A 85 11.10 3.44 6.50
C GLU A 85 11.72 4.63 5.77
N ARG A 86 11.72 4.59 4.43
CA ARG A 86 12.25 5.66 3.59
C ARG A 86 11.21 6.71 3.20
N LEU A 87 9.95 6.53 3.59
CA LEU A 87 8.88 7.51 3.37
C LEU A 87 8.77 8.44 4.59
N GLY A 88 8.69 9.74 4.32
CA GLY A 88 8.65 10.78 5.36
C GLY A 88 7.50 10.60 6.37
N PRO A 89 7.61 11.23 7.55
CA PRO A 89 6.58 11.14 8.59
C PRO A 89 5.25 11.75 8.16
N ASP A 90 5.27 12.71 7.24
CA ASP A 90 4.08 13.43 6.78
C ASP A 90 3.22 12.65 5.78
N VAL A 91 3.81 11.62 5.14
CA VAL A 91 3.12 10.75 4.19
C VAL A 91 2.23 9.77 4.94
N LEU A 92 0.97 9.63 4.53
CA LEU A 92 0.12 8.54 5.00
C LEU A 92 0.49 7.25 4.26
N VAL A 93 1.04 6.27 4.97
CA VAL A 93 1.36 4.94 4.41
C VAL A 93 0.29 3.95 4.82
N ILE A 94 -0.31 3.29 3.82
CA ILE A 94 -1.31 2.25 4.01
C ILE A 94 -0.74 0.94 3.47
N ASP A 95 -0.35 0.04 4.36
CA ASP A 95 0.26 -1.24 3.99
C ASP A 95 -0.79 -2.34 3.85
N CYS A 96 -0.94 -2.88 2.63
CA CYS A 96 -1.79 -4.03 2.36
C CYS A 96 -1.10 -5.38 2.67
N GLY A 97 0.20 -5.34 2.93
CA GLY A 97 1.00 -6.48 3.39
C GLY A 97 0.75 -6.83 4.85
N ALA A 98 1.56 -7.75 5.37
CA ALA A 98 1.42 -8.27 6.74
C ALA A 98 2.41 -7.64 7.74
N ASP A 99 3.41 -6.90 7.26
CA ASP A 99 4.63 -6.52 8.00
C ASP A 99 4.36 -5.78 9.31
N PHE A 100 3.24 -5.07 9.38
CA PHE A 100 2.87 -4.24 10.53
C PHE A 100 1.56 -4.67 11.22
N ARG A 101 1.06 -5.89 10.95
CA ARG A 101 -0.22 -6.39 11.51
C ARG A 101 -0.07 -6.96 12.91
N LEU A 102 0.94 -7.80 13.11
CA LEU A 102 1.11 -8.55 14.36
C LEU A 102 1.67 -7.63 15.45
N ARG A 103 1.17 -7.80 16.68
CA ARG A 103 1.65 -7.06 17.86
C ARG A 103 2.84 -7.75 18.53
N ASP A 104 2.94 -9.06 18.36
CA ASP A 104 3.94 -9.90 19.01
C ASP A 104 5.09 -10.25 18.04
N ALA A 105 6.31 -9.93 18.46
CA ALA A 105 7.52 -10.20 17.68
C ALA A 105 7.81 -11.70 17.55
N GLY A 106 7.46 -12.51 18.56
CA GLY A 106 7.66 -13.96 18.54
C GLY A 106 6.72 -14.65 17.55
N GLU A 107 5.45 -14.24 17.49
CA GLU A 107 4.50 -14.68 16.47
C GLU A 107 4.97 -14.31 15.07
N TRP A 108 5.44 -13.07 14.87
CA TRP A 108 6.01 -12.67 13.58
C TRP A 108 7.16 -13.58 13.15
N VAL A 109 8.16 -13.76 14.00
CA VAL A 109 9.32 -14.63 13.68
C VAL A 109 8.86 -16.07 13.40
N ARG A 110 7.90 -16.58 14.17
CA ARG A 110 7.33 -17.93 13.99
C ARG A 110 6.65 -18.12 12.64
N PHE A 111 5.86 -17.15 12.17
CA PHE A 111 5.04 -17.30 10.96
C PHE A 111 5.73 -16.76 9.69
N TYR A 112 6.59 -15.75 9.81
CA TYR A 112 7.18 -15.04 8.66
C TYR A 112 8.70 -15.14 8.57
N GLY A 113 9.39 -15.60 9.63
CA GLY A 113 10.81 -15.96 9.57
C GLY A 113 11.78 -14.80 9.29
N SER A 114 11.38 -13.55 9.56
CA SER A 114 12.18 -12.34 9.32
C SER A 114 12.17 -11.43 10.55
N PRO A 115 13.04 -10.39 10.61
CA PRO A 115 13.01 -9.42 11.70
C PRO A 115 11.65 -8.72 11.81
N TYR A 116 11.17 -8.52 13.04
CA TYR A 116 9.91 -7.84 13.33
C TYR A 116 10.01 -6.34 13.06
N ALA A 117 9.17 -5.82 12.17
CA ALA A 117 9.15 -4.41 11.76
C ALA A 117 8.35 -3.49 12.71
N GLY A 118 7.65 -4.06 13.69
CA GLY A 118 6.75 -3.34 14.57
C GLY A 118 5.29 -3.50 14.18
N VAL A 119 4.43 -2.66 14.77
CA VAL A 119 2.98 -2.71 14.58
C VAL A 119 2.41 -1.33 14.28
N TRP A 120 1.46 -1.27 13.36
CA TRP A 120 0.70 -0.06 13.03
C TRP A 120 -0.77 -0.21 13.42
N PRO A 121 -1.52 0.91 13.53
CA PRO A 121 -2.98 0.88 13.65
C PRO A 121 -3.62 -0.05 12.61
N TYR A 122 -4.44 -0.99 13.09
CA TYR A 122 -5.06 -2.01 12.26
C TYR A 122 -6.27 -1.42 11.53
N GLY A 123 -6.29 -1.55 10.21
CA GLY A 123 -7.27 -0.93 9.30
C GLY A 123 -8.64 -1.60 9.28
N LEU A 124 -9.19 -1.96 10.44
CA LEU A 124 -10.55 -2.48 10.59
C LEU A 124 -11.36 -1.54 11.51
N PRO A 125 -11.95 -0.46 10.96
CA PRO A 125 -12.59 0.59 11.74
C PRO A 125 -13.73 0.13 12.65
N GLU A 126 -14.36 -1.00 12.34
CA GLU A 126 -15.50 -1.56 13.06
C GLU A 126 -15.10 -2.29 14.35
N LEU A 127 -13.82 -2.65 14.53
CA LEU A 127 -13.36 -3.22 15.79
C LEU A 127 -13.54 -2.21 16.94
N PRO A 128 -13.76 -2.68 18.20
CA PRO A 128 -13.83 -1.80 19.35
C PRO A 128 -12.60 -0.88 19.44
N GLY A 129 -12.81 0.43 19.37
CA GLY A 129 -11.75 1.46 19.37
C GLY A 129 -10.97 1.59 18.04
N GLY A 130 -11.29 0.79 17.02
CA GLY A 130 -10.58 0.75 15.74
C GLY A 130 -10.71 2.06 14.97
N ARG A 131 -11.92 2.62 14.88
CA ARG A 131 -12.15 3.90 14.20
C ARG A 131 -11.38 5.05 14.86
N GLU A 132 -11.37 5.11 16.18
CA GLU A 132 -10.65 6.13 16.95
C GLU A 132 -9.14 6.00 16.75
N ALA A 133 -8.62 4.77 16.76
CA ALA A 133 -7.21 4.48 16.53
C ALA A 133 -6.72 4.84 15.13
N LEU A 134 -7.60 5.03 14.15
CA LEU A 134 -7.26 5.40 12.77
C LEU A 134 -7.38 6.91 12.49
N ARG A 135 -7.93 7.72 13.41
CA ARG A 135 -8.07 9.15 13.18
C ARG A 135 -6.72 9.86 13.27
N GLY A 136 -6.36 10.59 12.22
CA GLY A 136 -5.17 11.44 12.18
C GLY A 136 -3.83 10.71 12.05
N VAL A 137 -3.84 9.37 11.97
CA VAL A 137 -2.60 8.57 11.85
C VAL A 137 -1.93 8.78 10.49
N ARG A 138 -0.65 8.40 10.42
CA ARG A 138 0.15 8.40 9.19
C ARG A 138 0.58 7.01 8.75
N ARG A 139 0.17 5.97 9.47
CA ARG A 139 0.55 4.59 9.24
C ARG A 139 -0.67 3.70 9.51
N VAL A 140 -0.99 2.80 8.59
CA VAL A 140 -2.12 1.87 8.69
C VAL A 140 -1.71 0.50 8.17
N ALA A 141 -1.96 -0.56 8.93
CA ALA A 141 -1.84 -1.93 8.47
C ALA A 141 -3.21 -2.46 8.08
N VAL A 142 -3.46 -2.67 6.79
CA VAL A 142 -4.74 -3.22 6.29
C VAL A 142 -4.86 -4.67 6.75
N PRO A 143 -6.03 -5.12 7.24
CA PRO A 143 -6.26 -6.50 7.65
C PRO A 143 -6.00 -7.53 6.56
N GLY A 144 -5.75 -8.78 6.98
CA GLY A 144 -5.87 -9.93 6.09
C GLY A 144 -7.32 -10.12 5.61
N CYS A 145 -7.53 -10.90 4.54
CA CYS A 145 -8.87 -11.15 4.01
C CYS A 145 -9.71 -12.14 4.84
N TYR A 146 -9.08 -13.12 5.53
CA TYR A 146 -9.75 -14.12 6.37
C TYR A 146 -9.82 -13.81 7.87
N PRO A 147 -9.19 -12.72 8.31
CA PRO A 147 -8.24 -12.64 9.43
C PRO A 147 -8.52 -13.49 10.68
#